data_AF-A0A7K3GR56-F1
#
_entry.id   AF-A0A7K3GR56-F1
#
_cell.length_a   1.000
_cell.length_b   1.000
_cell.length_c   1.000
_cell.angle_alpha   90.00
_cell.angle_beta   90.00
_cell.angle_gamma   90.00
#
_symmetry.space_group_name_H-M   'P 1'
#
loop_
_entity.id
_entity.type
_entity.pdbx_description
1 polymer ?
#
loop_
_entity_poly.entity_id
_entity_poly.type
_entity_poly.pdbx_seq_one_letter_code
_entity_poly.pdbx_strand_id
1 'polypeptide(L)' 'MNERVTPAPAMHALPDGEAEVALVLRLPWEDVARLGQEAGRLAAQMQRPVTLDEAVSHRLRSARAA' A
#
# COMPACT_ATOMS: atom_id res chain seq x y z
N MET A 1 -4.82 12.52 -26.44
CA MET A 1 -4.05 12.71 -25.20
C MET A 1 -5.05 12.98 -24.09
N ASN A 2 -5.49 11.94 -23.35
CA ASN A 2 -6.46 12.09 -22.26
C ASN A 2 -5.68 12.23 -20.95
N GLU A 3 -5.34 13.45 -20.58
CA GLU A 3 -4.91 13.75 -19.22
C GLU A 3 -6.14 13.66 -18.32
N ARG A 4 -6.37 12.45 -17.77
CA ARG A 4 -7.29 12.31 -16.64
C ARG A 4 -6.62 13.03 -15.47
N VAL A 5 -6.98 14.30 -15.27
CA VAL A 5 -6.71 15.00 -14.02
C VAL A 5 -7.50 14.26 -12.95
N THR A 6 -6.84 13.30 -12.29
CA THR A 6 -7.36 12.72 -11.07
C THR A 6 -7.52 13.88 -10.09
N PRO A 7 -8.74 14.16 -9.58
CA PRO A 7 -8.89 15.18 -8.54
C PRO A 7 -7.88 14.87 -7.43
N ALA A 8 -7.19 15.90 -6.93
CA ALA A 8 -6.22 15.75 -5.85
C ALA A 8 -6.84 14.85 -4.77
N PRO A 9 -6.18 13.74 -4.40
CA PRO A 9 -6.79 12.77 -3.52
C PRO A 9 -7.08 13.46 -2.19
N ALA A 10 -8.34 13.42 -1.76
CA ALA A 10 -8.75 14.02 -0.50
C ALA A 10 -7.96 13.32 0.63
N MET A 11 -7.09 14.09 1.28
CA MET A 11 -6.35 13.63 2.44
C MET A 11 -7.26 13.74 3.66
N HIS A 12 -7.47 12.64 4.36
CA HIS A 12 -8.33 12.57 5.54
C HIS A 12 -7.48 12.28 6.78
N ALA A 13 -7.52 13.17 7.77
CA ALA A 13 -6.84 12.92 9.05
C ALA A 13 -7.54 11.79 9.82
N LEU A 14 -6.75 10.93 10.45
CA LEU A 14 -7.20 9.82 11.28
C LEU A 14 -7.07 10.17 12.78
N PRO A 15 -7.86 9.56 13.68
CA PRO A 15 -7.86 9.88 15.11
C PRO A 15 -6.53 9.59 15.84
N ASP A 16 -5.68 8.74 15.28
CA ASP A 16 -4.35 8.38 15.80
C ASP A 16 -3.25 9.40 15.41
N GLY A 17 -3.61 10.47 14.69
CA GLY A 17 -2.67 11.46 14.19
C GLY A 17 -2.04 11.08 12.84
N GLU A 18 -2.48 10.00 12.21
CA GLU A 18 -2.12 9.67 10.83
C GLU A 18 -3.07 10.35 9.81
N ALA A 19 -2.83 10.12 8.53
CA ALA A 19 -3.71 10.59 7.46
C ALA A 19 -3.85 9.52 6.37
N GLU A 20 -5.06 9.38 5.84
CA GLU A 20 -5.42 8.48 4.75
C GLU A 20 -5.49 9.24 3.42
N VAL A 21 -4.98 8.61 2.35
CA VAL A 21 -5.03 9.13 0.97
C VAL A 21 -5.33 7.97 0.02
N ALA A 22 -6.38 8.11 -0.81
CA ALA A 22 -6.69 7.13 -1.85
C ALA A 22 -5.98 7.48 -3.17
N LEU A 23 -5.11 6.59 -3.66
CA LEU A 23 -4.32 6.78 -4.88
C LEU A 23 -4.63 5.71 -5.92
N VAL A 24 -4.74 6.11 -7.19
CA VAL A 24 -4.75 5.18 -8.33
C VAL A 24 -3.36 5.19 -8.95
N LEU A 25 -2.62 4.09 -8.78
CA LEU A 25 -1.28 3.93 -9.35
C LEU A 25 -1.33 3.06 -10.61
N ARG A 26 -0.51 3.42 -11.61
CA ARG A 26 -0.22 2.55 -12.74
C ARG A 26 1.11 1.87 -12.48
N LEU A 27 1.09 0.58 -12.22
CA LEU A 27 2.27 -0.21 -11.88
C LEU A 27 2.56 -1.24 -13.00
N PRO A 28 3.84 -1.47 -13.35
CA PRO A 28 4.25 -2.65 -14.09
C PRO A 28 3.84 -3.95 -13.38
N TRP A 29 3.69 -5.02 -14.14
CA TRP A 29 3.23 -6.30 -13.58
C TRP A 29 4.28 -6.97 -12.70
N GLU A 30 5.56 -6.68 -12.95
CA GLU A 30 6.68 -7.10 -12.12
C GLU A 30 6.63 -6.46 -10.73
N ASP A 31 6.21 -5.20 -10.64
CA ASP A 31 6.04 -4.52 -9.36
C ASP A 31 4.88 -5.11 -8.57
N VAL A 32 3.77 -5.43 -9.23
CA VAL A 32 2.63 -6.09 -8.58
C VAL A 32 3.03 -7.48 -8.08
N ALA A 33 3.83 -8.24 -8.85
CA ALA A 33 4.36 -9.52 -8.41
C ALA A 33 5.27 -9.38 -7.16
N ARG A 34 6.13 -8.36 -7.12
CA ARG A 34 6.96 -8.05 -5.93
C ARG A 34 6.11 -7.74 -4.69
N LEU A 35 5.00 -7.01 -4.85
CA LEU A 35 4.06 -6.76 -3.75
C LEU A 35 3.40 -8.06 -3.27
N GLY A 36 3.05 -8.96 -4.19
CA GLY A 36 2.54 -10.29 -3.85
C GLY A 36 3.55 -11.15 -3.06
N GLN A 37 4.83 -11.11 -3.44
CA GLN A 37 5.89 -11.82 -2.69
C GLN A 37 6.04 -11.27 -1.27
N GLU A 38 5.94 -9.95 -1.10
CA GLU A 38 5.97 -9.31 0.21
C GLU A 38 4.79 -9.75 1.08
N ALA A 39 3.59 -9.85 0.50
CA ALA A 39 2.42 -10.40 1.19
C ALA A 39 2.63 -11.86 1.61
N GLY A 40 3.23 -12.69 0.75
CA GLY A 40 3.61 -14.05 1.09
C GLY A 40 4.59 -14.14 2.26
N ARG A 41 5.60 -13.25 2.27
CA ARG A 41 6.57 -13.13 3.37
C ARG A 41 5.87 -12.78 4.69
N LEU A 42 5.00 -11.78 4.67
CA LEU A 42 4.26 -11.36 5.87
C LEU A 42 3.31 -12.46 6.35
N ALA A 43 2.61 -13.15 5.44
CA ALA A 43 1.75 -14.28 5.79
C ALA A 43 2.50 -15.40 6.52
N ALA A 44 3.70 -15.74 6.01
CA ALA A 44 4.57 -16.72 6.64
C ALA A 44 5.04 -16.27 8.03
N GLN A 45 5.38 -14.99 8.20
CA GLN A 45 5.79 -14.43 9.48
C GLN A 45 4.67 -14.39 10.51
N MET A 46 3.46 -13.99 10.09
CA MET A 46 2.27 -13.89 10.95
C MET A 46 1.58 -15.25 11.16
N GLN A 47 2.02 -16.29 10.43
CA GLN A 47 1.41 -17.62 10.39
C GLN A 47 -0.10 -17.59 10.10
N ARG A 48 -0.54 -16.63 9.29
CA ARG A 48 -1.92 -16.51 8.84
C ARG A 48 -2.02 -15.86 7.47
N PRO A 49 -3.14 -16.06 6.74
CA PRO A 49 -3.41 -15.30 5.53
C PRO A 49 -3.44 -13.79 5.81
N VAL A 50 -2.84 -12.99 4.92
CA VAL A 50 -2.85 -11.52 4.95
C VAL A 50 -3.38 -10.99 3.62
N THR A 51 -3.94 -9.78 3.61
CA THR A 51 -4.31 -9.10 2.36
C THR A 51 -3.12 -8.36 1.77
N LEU A 52 -3.19 -8.00 0.49
CA LEU A 52 -2.15 -7.20 -0.16
C LEU A 52 -2.05 -5.80 0.48
N ASP A 53 -3.19 -5.20 0.79
CA ASP A 53 -3.27 -3.90 1.47
C ASP A 53 -2.59 -3.93 2.84
N GLU A 54 -2.81 -5.01 3.60
CA GLU A 54 -2.16 -5.21 4.89
C GLU A 54 -0.63 -5.31 4.75
N ALA A 55 -0.15 -6.09 3.76
CA ALA A 55 1.27 -6.25 3.51
C ALA A 55 1.95 -4.93 3.09
N VAL A 56 1.27 -4.13 2.24
CA VAL A 56 1.74 -2.80 1.85
C VAL A 56 1.78 -1.87 3.05
N SER A 57 0.71 -1.83 3.84
CA SER A 57 0.64 -1.00 5.05
C SER A 57 1.75 -1.35 6.05
N HIS A 58 2.00 -2.64 6.27
CA HIS A 58 3.10 -3.12 7.11
C HIS A 58 4.47 -2.69 6.55
N ARG A 59 4.70 -2.84 5.25
CA ARG A 59 5.95 -2.43 4.60
C ARG A 59 6.19 -0.93 4.66
N LEU A 60 5.17 -0.10 4.42
CA LEU A 60 5.29 1.36 4.48
C LEU A 60 5.59 1.84 5.90
N ARG A 61 4.93 1.26 6.91
CA ARG A 61 5.20 1.58 8.32
C ARG A 61 6.60 1.17 8.76
N SER A 62 7.04 -0.04 8.39
CA SER A 62 8.37 -0.55 8.74
C SER A 62 9.50 0.18 7.99
N ALA A 63 9.30 0.55 6.73
CA ALA A 63 10.27 1.33 5.97
C ALA A 63 10.48 2.75 6.51
N ARG A 64 9.47 3.34 7.17
CA ARG A 64 9.57 4.65 7.82
C ARG A 64 10.34 4.63 9.15
N ALA A 65 10.43 3.47 9.80
CA ALA A 65 11.11 3.31 11.08
C ALA A 65 12.63 3.06 10.96
N ALA A 66 13.18 3.03 9.73
CA ALA A 66 14.58 2.77 9.41
C ALA A 66 15.33 4.04 8.97
#